data_AF-A0A0D1XK78-F1
#
_entry.id   AF-A0A0D1XK78-F1
#
_cell.length_a   1.000
_cell.length_b   1.000
_cell.length_c   1.000
_cell.angle_alpha   90.00
_cell.angle_beta   90.00
_cell.angle_gamma   90.00
#
_symmetry.space_group_name_H-M   'P 1'
#
loop_
_entity.id
_entity.type
_entity.pdbx_description
1 polymer ?
#
loop_
_entity_poly.entity_id
_entity_poly.type
_entity_poly.pdbx_seq_one_letter_code
_entity_poly.pdbx_strand_id
1 'polypeptide(L)'
;MFVQGVGSLLAVHFGGRHYEILKALFYHHMLDQGIFIARRGFITLSIETKDRHVEQFMRALVEFVDNYRDFLVQNERRDNLRRWQGSVVL
;
A
#
# COMPACT_ATOMS: atom_id res chain seq x y z
N MET A 1 -6.93 4.59 -0.35
CA MET A 1 -5.66 3.85 -0.07
C MET A 1 -4.98 4.50 1.12
N PHE A 2 -4.32 3.72 1.98
CA PHE A 2 -3.54 4.22 3.10
C PHE A 2 -2.31 3.34 3.35
N VAL A 3 -1.28 3.88 4.02
CA VAL A 3 -0.04 3.16 4.35
C VAL A 3 0.07 3.06 5.87
N GLN A 4 0.42 1.88 6.37
CA GLN A 4 0.74 1.66 7.78
C GLN A 4 2.14 1.07 7.89
N GLY A 5 2.92 1.48 8.87
CA GLY A 5 4.28 1.00 9.03
C GLY A 5 5.09 1.77 10.07
N VAL A 6 6.27 1.24 10.41
CA VAL A 6 7.26 1.87 11.27
C VAL A 6 8.65 1.58 10.69
N GLY A 7 9.46 2.63 10.49
CA GLY A 7 10.82 2.49 9.98
C GLY A 7 10.88 1.83 8.60
N SER A 8 11.60 0.71 8.51
CA SER A 8 11.82 -0.04 7.27
C SER A 8 10.69 -1.02 6.90
N LEU A 9 9.63 -1.09 7.71
CA LEU A 9 8.53 -2.03 7.51
C LEU A 9 7.24 -1.25 7.26
N LEU A 10 6.62 -1.45 6.09
CA LEU A 10 5.37 -0.81 5.74
C LEU A 10 4.45 -1.73 4.93
N ALA A 11 3.16 -1.42 4.93
CA ALA A 11 2.17 -2.10 4.13
C ALA A 11 1.22 -1.08 3.48
N VAL A 12 0.96 -1.28 2.20
CA VAL A 12 -0.06 -0.55 1.45
C VAL A 12 -1.41 -1.26 1.61
N HIS A 13 -2.40 -0.51 2.05
CA HIS A 13 -3.76 -0.99 2.24
C HIS A 13 -4.74 -0.25 1.33
N PHE A 14 -5.71 -1.01 0.84
CA PHE A 14 -6.83 -0.51 0.04
C PHE A 14 -8.11 -0.65 0.86
N GLY A 15 -8.98 0.36 0.78
CA GLY A 15 -10.31 0.35 1.38
C GLY A 15 -11.39 0.44 0.29
N GLY A 16 -12.65 0.49 0.70
CA GLY A 16 -13.80 0.57 -0.19
C GLY A 16 -14.16 -0.74 -0.88
N ARG A 17 -15.15 -0.67 -1.78
CA ARG A 17 -15.80 -1.85 -2.38
C ARG A 17 -14.85 -2.70 -3.24
N HIS A 18 -13.83 -2.08 -3.82
CA HIS A 18 -12.93 -2.73 -4.79
C HIS A 18 -11.56 -3.10 -4.20
N TYR A 19 -11.44 -3.17 -2.88
CA TYR A 19 -10.12 -3.28 -2.22
C TYR A 19 -9.31 -4.52 -2.64
N GLU A 20 -9.93 -5.71 -2.79
CA GLU A 20 -9.21 -6.92 -3.23
C GLU A 20 -8.69 -6.79 -4.66
N ILE A 21 -9.49 -6.20 -5.55
CA ILE A 21 -9.11 -6.00 -6.96
C ILE A 21 -7.95 -4.99 -7.04
N LEU A 22 -8.08 -3.85 -6.36
CA LEU A 22 -7.04 -2.82 -6.33
C LEU A 22 -5.72 -3.35 -5.73
N LYS A 23 -5.81 -4.20 -4.70
CA LYS A 23 -4.64 -4.85 -4.10
C LYS A 23 -3.96 -5.82 -5.07
N ALA A 24 -4.72 -6.63 -5.80
CA ALA A 24 -4.17 -7.51 -6.82
C ALA A 24 -3.55 -6.71 -7.97
N LEU A 25 -4.22 -5.67 -8.45
CA LEU A 25 -3.70 -4.77 -9.49
C LEU A 25 -2.41 -4.08 -9.04
N PHE A 26 -2.34 -3.60 -7.80
CA PHE A 26 -1.14 -3.00 -7.25
C PHE A 26 0.02 -3.98 -7.26
N TYR A 27 -0.19 -5.23 -6.84
CA TYR A 27 0.84 -6.26 -6.91
C TYR A 27 1.37 -6.47 -8.34
N HIS A 28 0.46 -6.60 -9.33
CA HIS A 28 0.85 -6.81 -10.72
C HIS A 28 1.55 -5.57 -11.32
N HIS A 29 1.03 -4.38 -11.06
CA HIS A 29 1.66 -3.11 -11.47
C HIS A 29 3.09 -2.99 -10.95
N MET A 30 3.33 -3.32 -9.68
CA MET A 30 4.68 -3.27 -9.11
C MET A 30 5.62 -4.29 -9.78
N LEU A 31 5.11 -5.49 -10.12
CA LEU A 31 5.89 -6.49 -10.86
C LEU A 31 6.27 -6.00 -12.27
N ASP A 32 5.33 -5.37 -12.98
CA ASP A 32 5.57 -4.82 -14.33
C ASP A 32 6.66 -3.73 -14.30
N GLN A 33 6.76 -3.01 -13.17
CA GLN A 33 7.79 -2.01 -12.91
C GLN A 33 9.11 -2.61 -12.37
N GLY A 34 9.22 -3.94 -12.31
CA GLY A 34 10.40 -4.66 -11.83
C GLY A 34 10.58 -4.67 -10.31
N ILE A 35 9.52 -4.38 -9.53
CA ILE A 35 9.55 -4.29 -8.08
C ILE A 35 8.76 -5.44 -7.47
N PHE A 36 9.46 -6.31 -6.76
CA PHE A 36 8.82 -7.39 -6.01
C PHE A 36 8.37 -6.92 -4.63
N ILE A 37 7.09 -7.13 -4.32
CA ILE A 37 6.50 -6.92 -2.99
C ILE A 37 5.65 -8.13 -2.60
N ALA A 38 5.32 -8.28 -1.32
CA ALA A 38 4.39 -9.33 -0.93
C ALA A 38 2.98 -9.02 -1.48
N ARG A 39 2.28 -10.02 -1.99
CA ARG A 39 0.91 -9.90 -2.53
C ARG A 39 -0.10 -9.27 -1.56
N ARG A 40 0.20 -9.32 -0.26
CA ARG A 40 -0.59 -8.67 0.79
C ARG A 40 -0.38 -7.14 0.91
N GLY A 41 0.47 -6.55 0.08
CA GLY A 41 0.85 -5.14 0.13
C GLY A 41 2.02 -4.84 1.09
N PHE A 42 2.63 -5.86 1.69
CA PHE A 42 3.73 -5.72 2.64
C PHE A 42 5.07 -5.51 1.93
N ILE A 43 5.83 -4.54 2.43
CA ILE A 43 7.09 -4.04 1.86
C ILE A 43 8.10 -3.89 3.00
N THR A 44 9.32 -4.32 2.72
CA THR A 44 10.45 -4.23 3.66
C THR A 44 11.65 -3.64 2.97
N LEU A 45 12.30 -2.65 3.60
CA LEU A 45 13.58 -2.15 3.11
C LEU A 45 14.72 -3.08 3.56
N SER A 46 15.61 -3.38 2.64
CA SER A 46 16.82 -4.17 2.91
C SER A 46 18.02 -3.24 3.05
N ILE A 47 19.13 -3.75 3.60
CA ILE A 47 20.39 -2.98 3.68
C ILE A 47 20.93 -2.63 2.28
N GLU A 48 20.62 -3.44 1.27
CA GLU A 48 21.00 -3.20 -0.14
C GLU A 48 20.05 -2.24 -0.88
N THR A 49 19.02 -1.71 -0.20
CA THR A 49 18.12 -0.72 -0.78
C THR A 49 18.85 0.61 -0.90
N LYS A 50 18.89 1.16 -2.13
CA LYS A 50 19.54 2.42 -2.48
C LYS A 50 18.50 3.45 -2.91
N ASP A 51 18.87 4.72 -2.94
CA ASP A 51 17.97 5.83 -3.31
C ASP A 51 17.28 5.60 -4.66
N ARG A 52 18.02 5.11 -5.66
CA ARG A 52 17.45 4.75 -6.97
C ARG A 52 16.31 3.73 -6.92
N HIS A 53 16.34 2.80 -5.97
CA HIS A 53 15.26 1.82 -5.76
C HIS A 53 14.03 2.50 -5.15
N VAL A 54 14.25 3.43 -4.21
CA VAL A 54 13.18 4.21 -3.59
C VAL A 54 12.53 5.13 -4.63
N GLU A 55 13.31 5.80 -5.47
CA GLU A 55 12.79 6.62 -6.56
C GLU A 55 11.98 5.81 -7.57
N GLN A 56 12.46 4.61 -7.95
CA GLN A 56 11.72 3.70 -8.84
C GLN A 56 10.38 3.29 -8.21
N PHE A 57 10.38 2.95 -6.92
CA PHE A 57 9.15 2.66 -6.18
C PHE A 57 8.20 3.85 -6.16
N MET A 58 8.71 5.05 -5.89
CA MET A 58 7.88 6.27 -5.85
C MET A 58 7.26 6.58 -7.22
N ARG A 59 8.01 6.42 -8.31
CA ARG A 59 7.47 6.59 -9.68
C ARG A 59 6.36 5.59 -9.97
N ALA A 60 6.61 4.30 -9.71
CA ALA A 60 5.62 3.25 -9.90
C ALA A 60 4.36 3.49 -9.06
N LEU A 61 4.52 3.95 -7.82
CA LEU A 61 3.40 4.25 -6.94
C LEU A 61 2.56 5.43 -7.44
N VAL A 62 3.21 6.52 -7.89
CA VAL A 62 2.51 7.68 -8.47
C VAL A 62 1.75 7.28 -9.73
N GLU A 63 2.39 6.53 -10.63
CA GLU A 63 1.74 6.01 -11.84
C GLU A 63 0.51 5.16 -11.51
N PHE A 64 0.59 4.30 -10.50
CA PHE A 64 -0.56 3.52 -10.04
C PHE A 64 -1.69 4.43 -9.53
N VAL A 65 -1.37 5.44 -8.71
CA VAL A 65 -2.37 6.36 -8.17
C VAL A 65 -3.04 7.15 -9.28
N ASP A 66 -2.29 7.60 -10.28
CA ASP A 66 -2.82 8.35 -11.42
C ASP A 66 -3.75 7.47 -12.28
N ASN A 67 -3.36 6.23 -12.55
CA ASN A 67 -4.14 5.29 -13.37
C ASN A 67 -5.46 4.86 -12.70
N TYR A 68 -5.50 4.79 -11.36
CA TYR A 68 -6.66 4.27 -10.62
C TYR A 68 -7.34 5.32 -9.72
N ARG A 69 -7.06 6.61 -9.93
CA ARG A 69 -7.50 7.71 -9.07
C ARG A 69 -8.99 7.65 -8.72
N ASP A 70 -9.84 7.44 -9.72
CA ASP A 70 -11.31 7.42 -9.55
C ASP A 70 -11.79 6.29 -8.64
N PHE A 71 -11.05 5.18 -8.59
CA PHE A 71 -11.34 4.04 -7.73
C PHE A 71 -10.75 4.20 -6.33
N LEU A 72 -9.71 5.02 -6.17
CA LEU A 72 -9.00 5.22 -4.89
C LEU A 72 -9.67 6.24 -3.97
N VAL A 73 -10.46 7.18 -4.52
CA VAL A 73 -11.08 8.32 -3.79
C VAL A 73 -12.39 7.94 -3.07
N GLN A 74 -12.74 6.65 -2.98
CA GLN A 74 -13.96 6.24 -2.26
C GLN A 74 -13.81 6.47 -0.75
N ASN A 75 -14.54 7.47 -0.29
CA ASN A 75 -14.49 8.10 1.03
C ASN A 75 -15.07 7.17 2.13
N GLU A 76 -14.20 6.53 2.93
CA GLU A 76 -14.62 5.82 4.15
C GLU A 76 -14.78 6.81 5.32
N ARG A 77 -15.90 7.54 5.33
CA ARG A 77 -16.31 8.33 6.51
C ARG A 77 -17.10 7.52 7.56
N ARG A 78 -17.10 6.18 7.46
CA ARG A 78 -17.69 5.22 8.39
C ARG A 78 -16.85 3.96 8.25
N ASP A 79 -15.88 3.67 9.12
CA ASP A 79 -16.03 2.51 10.02
C ASP A 79 -14.99 2.45 11.17
N ASN A 80 -14.12 3.46 11.31
CA ASN A 80 -12.95 3.36 12.20
C ASN A 80 -13.20 3.66 13.70
N LEU A 81 -14.44 3.95 14.13
CA LEU A 81 -14.73 4.20 15.55
C LEU A 81 -14.99 2.92 16.38
N ARG A 82 -14.95 1.71 15.79
CA ARG A 82 -15.16 0.45 16.53
C ARG A 82 -13.93 -0.41 16.76
N ARG A 83 -12.75 -0.06 16.20
CA ARG A 83 -11.59 -0.97 16.19
C ARG A 83 -10.48 -0.64 17.20
N TRP A 84 -10.53 0.52 17.87
CA TRP A 84 -9.45 1.00 18.77
C TRP A 84 -9.70 0.82 20.28
N GLN A 85 -10.67 0.01 20.71
CA GLN A 85 -10.91 -0.27 22.14
C GLN A 85 -10.36 -1.62 22.65
N GLY A 86 -9.57 -2.37 21.86
CA GLY A 86 -9.34 -3.79 22.14
C GLY A 86 -7.91 -4.33 22.25
N SER A 87 -6.84 -3.53 22.30
CA SER A 87 -5.49 -4.10 22.48
C SER A 87 -4.49 -3.12 23.10
N VAL A 88 -4.64 -2.89 24.41
CA VAL A 88 -3.47 -2.82 25.29
C VAL A 88 -3.40 -4.21 25.93
N VAL A 89 -2.39 -4.98 25.55
CA VAL A 89 -1.97 -6.16 26.32
C VAL A 89 -0.55 -5.85 26.78
N LEU A 90 -0.39 -5.93 28.10
CA LEU A 90 0.85 -5.81 28.88
C LEU A 90 1.99 -6.66 28.31
#